data_AF-A0A5E4JUX0-F1
#
_entry.id   AF-A0A5E4JUX0-F1
#
_cell.length_a   1.000
_cell.length_b   1.000
_cell.length_c   1.000
_cell.angle_alpha   90.00
_cell.angle_beta   90.00
_cell.angle_gamma   90.00
#
_symmetry.space_group_name_H-M   'P 1'
#
loop_
_entity.id
_entity.type
_entity.pdbx_description
1 polymer ?
#
loop_
_entity_poly.entity_id
_entity_poly.type
_entity_poly.pdbx_seq_one_letter_code
_entity_poly.pdbx_strand_id
1 'polypeptide(L)'
;MNKKGMNPELLVGIIALMAFLVVALVIVYPPIKDWMFGAGQTGQCQFSILLRTISKQMSFGFGEIPAECQMKRITVTDKEIDSYTSLAKNRIASYKAQNNPAQYNFPDTPQSEYNWALEKIVADEMVDCLNKGWRGRLNLEATGLPTDMFKELGAQMCILCTRIKFDQTAQNLFGQKNFTMKPWLDANVKESKTYYNLLTENTDPFYQAFVTYSQFDIRKPTAIVFIAGVEKKEGEFLTDGVGGVGIFNYETLTTDLGFTEYRGIGLDNKAFILIGPQGLAVWGLSSLGVIPKNINQTATSKCKVIIGD
;
A
#
# COMPACT_ATOMS: atom_id res chain seq x y z
N MET A 1 -62.88 4.84 36.69
CA MET A 1 -61.58 4.86 35.99
C MET A 1 -61.56 6.06 35.06
N ASN A 2 -60.98 7.18 35.50
CA ASN A 2 -60.88 8.39 34.68
C ASN A 2 -59.76 8.21 33.65
N LYS A 3 -60.13 8.00 32.39
CA LYS A 3 -59.21 8.10 31.26
C LYS A 3 -58.85 9.57 31.07
N LYS A 4 -57.73 10.03 31.64
CA LYS A 4 -57.15 11.32 31.27
C LYS A 4 -56.73 11.24 29.80
N GLY A 5 -57.46 11.91 28.92
CA GLY A 5 -57.05 12.08 27.53
C GLY A 5 -55.72 12.83 27.47
N MET A 6 -54.81 12.39 26.61
CA MET A 6 -53.57 13.13 26.36
C MET A 6 -53.90 14.49 25.76
N ASN A 7 -53.24 15.54 26.28
CA ASN A 7 -53.36 16.89 25.75
C ASN A 7 -52.91 16.90 24.27
N PRO A 8 -53.72 17.40 23.31
CA PRO A 8 -53.39 17.44 21.89
C PRO A 8 -52.03 18.07 21.58
N GLU A 9 -51.60 19.06 22.37
CA GLU A 9 -50.29 19.71 22.23
C GLU A 9 -49.14 18.74 22.47
N LEU A 10 -49.30 17.81 23.43
CA LEU A 10 -48.30 16.80 23.74
C LEU A 10 -48.20 15.76 22.62
N LEU A 11 -49.32 15.45 21.96
CA LEU A 11 -49.35 14.54 20.82
C LEU A 11 -48.61 15.13 19.61
N VAL A 12 -48.85 16.41 19.29
CA VAL A 12 -48.15 17.11 18.19
C VAL A 12 -46.65 17.20 18.47
N GLY A 13 -46.25 17.48 19.72
CA GLY A 13 -44.84 17.50 20.11
C GLY A 13 -44.14 16.15 19.90
N ILE A 14 -44.80 15.05 20.25
CA ILE A 14 -44.26 13.69 20.04
C ILE A 14 -44.10 13.39 18.55
N ILE A 15 -45.09 13.75 17.73
CA ILE A 15 -45.03 13.51 16.27
C ILE A 15 -43.90 14.31 15.63
N ALA A 16 -43.73 15.58 16.00
CA ALA A 16 -42.64 16.43 15.50
C ALA A 16 -41.27 15.89 15.91
N LEU A 17 -41.11 15.43 17.17
CA LEU A 17 -39.89 14.81 17.65
C LEU A 17 -39.56 13.54 16.85
N MET A 18 -40.53 12.65 16.63
CA MET A 18 -40.32 11.43 15.86
C MET A 18 -39.95 11.74 14.41
N ALA A 19 -40.61 12.71 13.77
CA ALA A 19 -40.28 13.12 12.40
C ALA A 19 -38.84 13.66 12.31
N PHE A 20 -38.42 14.50 13.27
CA PHE A 20 -37.05 15.01 13.33
C PHE A 20 -36.02 13.89 13.54
N LEU A 21 -36.33 12.93 14.42
CA LEU A 21 -35.43 11.81 14.72
C LEU A 21 -35.26 10.88 13.51
N VAL A 22 -36.33 10.64 12.75
CA VAL A 22 -36.29 9.91 11.48
C VAL A 22 -35.42 10.64 10.45
N VAL A 23 -35.61 11.96 10.30
CA VAL A 23 -34.79 12.76 9.38
C VAL A 23 -33.31 12.74 9.77
N ALA A 24 -33.00 12.87 11.07
CA ALA A 24 -31.62 12.79 11.57
C ALA A 24 -30.99 11.41 11.32
N LEU A 25 -31.73 10.32 11.55
CA LEU A 25 -31.23 8.95 11.33
C LEU A 25 -31.10 8.57 9.84
N VAL A 26 -31.93 9.11 8.96
CA VAL A 26 -31.91 8.73 7.54
C VAL A 26 -30.96 9.62 6.74
N ILE A 27 -30.88 10.91 7.05
CA ILE A 27 -30.12 11.88 6.25
C ILE A 27 -28.77 12.21 6.87
N VAL A 28 -28.72 12.43 8.19
CA VAL A 28 -27.52 12.94 8.85
C VAL A 28 -26.62 11.81 9.34
N TYR A 29 -27.21 10.69 9.78
CA TYR A 29 -26.45 9.57 10.31
C TYR A 29 -25.55 8.86 9.27
N PRO A 30 -25.96 8.59 8.01
CA PRO A 30 -25.08 7.91 7.06
C PRO A 30 -23.72 8.60 6.84
N PRO A 31 -23.63 9.91 6.54
CA PRO A 31 -22.34 10.56 6.34
C PRO A 31 -21.50 10.65 7.63
N ILE A 32 -22.14 10.83 8.80
CA ILE A 32 -21.42 10.82 10.09
C ILE A 32 -20.89 9.42 10.40
N LYS A 33 -21.69 8.39 10.14
CA LYS A 33 -21.32 6.99 10.27
C LYS A 33 -20.12 6.70 9.37
N ASP A 34 -20.20 7.02 8.09
CA ASP A 34 -19.10 6.73 7.14
C ASP A 34 -17.82 7.48 7.53
N TRP A 35 -17.94 8.70 8.05
CA TRP A 35 -16.80 9.46 8.57
C TRP A 35 -16.20 8.84 9.84
N MET A 36 -17.03 8.51 10.84
CA MET A 36 -16.57 7.91 12.11
C MET A 36 -16.01 6.50 11.92
N PHE A 37 -16.68 5.66 11.13
CA PHE A 37 -16.26 4.28 10.90
C PHE A 37 -15.13 4.20 9.87
N GLY A 38 -15.07 5.08 8.87
CA GLY A 38 -13.92 5.15 7.95
C GLY A 38 -12.62 5.56 8.65
N ALA A 39 -12.70 6.54 9.56
CA ALA A 39 -11.57 6.90 10.42
C ALA A 39 -11.21 5.78 11.41
N GLY A 40 -12.23 5.12 11.98
CA GLY A 40 -12.08 3.98 12.88
C GLY A 40 -11.43 2.76 12.21
N GLN A 41 -11.85 2.40 11.00
CA GLN A 41 -11.29 1.27 10.22
C GLN A 41 -9.82 1.51 9.87
N THR A 42 -9.49 2.73 9.46
CA THR A 42 -8.10 3.11 9.18
C THR A 42 -7.25 2.93 10.44
N GLY A 43 -7.75 3.32 11.62
CA GLY A 43 -7.12 3.11 12.93
C GLY A 43 -7.01 1.64 13.35
N GLN A 44 -8.05 0.83 13.10
CA GLN A 44 -8.08 -0.60 13.41
C GLN A 44 -7.06 -1.39 12.60
N CYS A 45 -6.82 -1.04 11.33
CA CYS A 45 -5.76 -1.66 10.55
C CYS A 45 -4.36 -1.37 11.11
N GLN A 46 -4.12 -0.15 11.55
CA GLN A 46 -2.84 0.23 12.18
C GLN A 46 -2.62 -0.61 13.43
N PHE A 47 -3.64 -0.65 14.27
CA PHE A 47 -3.57 -1.32 15.57
C PHE A 47 -3.49 -2.84 15.43
N SER A 48 -4.20 -3.46 14.48
CA SER A 48 -4.18 -4.93 14.29
C SER A 48 -2.85 -5.44 13.71
N ILE A 49 -2.31 -4.76 12.70
CA ILE A 49 -0.98 -5.06 12.12
C ILE A 49 0.09 -4.96 13.21
N LEU A 50 -0.01 -3.93 14.03
CA LEU A 50 0.94 -3.63 15.08
C LEU A 50 0.81 -4.57 16.28
N LEU A 51 -0.41 -4.82 16.76
CA LEU A 51 -0.68 -5.77 17.84
C LEU A 51 -0.17 -7.17 17.50
N ARG A 52 -0.30 -7.64 16.25
CA ARG A 52 0.27 -8.95 15.85
C ARG A 52 1.79 -9.00 15.97
N THR A 53 2.46 -7.87 15.82
CA THR A 53 3.93 -7.81 15.94
C THR A 53 4.36 -7.99 17.39
N ILE A 54 3.56 -7.51 18.36
CA ILE A 54 3.81 -7.65 19.81
C ILE A 54 3.22 -8.94 20.38
N SER A 55 2.01 -9.31 19.95
CA SER A 55 1.16 -10.33 20.60
C SER A 55 1.65 -11.76 20.40
N LYS A 56 2.77 -11.96 19.69
CA LYS A 56 3.52 -13.24 19.71
C LYS A 56 3.81 -13.75 21.13
N GLN A 57 3.78 -12.88 22.14
CA GLN A 57 3.94 -13.25 23.55
C GLN A 57 2.62 -13.44 24.32
N MET A 58 1.47 -13.04 23.77
CA MET A 58 0.17 -13.09 24.45
C MET A 58 -0.91 -13.61 23.50
N SER A 59 -0.98 -14.93 23.35
CA SER A 59 -2.01 -15.68 22.61
C SER A 59 -3.38 -15.68 23.33
N PHE A 60 -3.80 -14.54 23.90
CA PHE A 60 -5.09 -14.42 24.58
C PHE A 60 -6.12 -13.77 23.65
N GLY A 61 -6.71 -14.58 22.76
CA GLY A 61 -8.04 -14.35 22.20
C GLY A 61 -8.31 -13.04 21.44
N PHE A 62 -7.29 -12.38 20.89
CA PHE A 62 -7.52 -11.18 20.07
C PHE A 62 -8.28 -11.54 18.79
N GLY A 63 -9.33 -10.76 18.51
CA GLY A 63 -10.29 -10.98 17.42
C GLY A 63 -9.65 -11.07 16.04
N GLU A 64 -10.39 -11.65 15.10
CA GLU A 64 -9.99 -11.77 13.68
C GLU A 64 -9.57 -10.41 13.12
N ILE A 65 -8.47 -10.38 12.35
CA ILE A 65 -8.06 -9.17 11.65
C ILE A 65 -9.19 -8.78 10.70
N PRO A 66 -9.67 -7.52 10.72
CA PRO A 66 -10.66 -7.09 9.75
C PRO A 66 -10.17 -7.36 8.33
N ALA A 67 -11.04 -7.88 7.46
CA ALA A 67 -10.66 -8.33 6.11
C ALA A 67 -9.96 -7.23 5.30
N GLU A 68 -10.31 -5.95 5.55
CA GLU A 68 -9.70 -4.76 4.95
C GLU A 68 -8.22 -4.56 5.33
N CYS A 69 -7.80 -5.06 6.49
CA CYS A 69 -6.44 -4.93 7.03
C CYS A 69 -5.54 -6.11 6.65
N GLN A 70 -6.11 -7.19 6.12
CA GLN A 70 -5.34 -8.31 5.61
C GLN A 70 -4.59 -7.91 4.33
N MET A 71 -3.53 -8.66 4.05
CA MET A 71 -2.84 -8.56 2.77
C MET A 71 -3.83 -8.87 1.65
N LYS A 72 -3.98 -7.93 0.70
CA LYS A 72 -4.84 -8.14 -0.47
C LYS A 72 -4.18 -9.17 -1.40
N ARG A 73 -4.92 -10.19 -1.79
CA ARG A 73 -4.46 -11.19 -2.78
C ARG A 73 -5.25 -10.98 -4.05
N ILE A 74 -4.59 -10.50 -5.11
CA ILE A 74 -5.24 -10.28 -6.40
C ILE A 74 -4.68 -11.23 -7.45
N THR A 75 -5.57 -11.75 -8.30
CA THR A 75 -5.20 -12.50 -9.50
C THR A 75 -5.67 -11.71 -10.71
N VAL A 76 -4.71 -11.09 -11.40
CA VAL A 76 -4.98 -10.27 -12.59
C VAL A 76 -5.22 -11.20 -13.77
N THR A 77 -6.37 -10.99 -14.42
CA THR A 77 -6.84 -11.76 -15.58
C THR A 77 -6.92 -10.85 -16.82
N ASP A 78 -7.02 -11.44 -18.00
CA ASP A 78 -7.31 -10.70 -19.24
C ASP A 78 -8.56 -9.82 -19.13
N LYS A 79 -9.65 -10.32 -18.52
CA LYS A 79 -10.88 -9.55 -18.30
C LYS A 79 -10.69 -8.31 -17.44
N GLU A 80 -9.87 -8.42 -16.40
CA GLU A 80 -9.57 -7.29 -15.52
C GLU A 80 -8.78 -6.21 -16.28
N ILE A 81 -7.82 -6.62 -17.11
CA ILE A 81 -7.05 -5.70 -17.97
C ILE A 81 -7.97 -5.07 -19.03
N ASP A 82 -8.80 -5.88 -19.70
CA ASP A 82 -9.77 -5.43 -20.71
C ASP A 82 -10.70 -4.34 -20.17
N SER A 83 -11.08 -4.42 -18.89
CA SER A 83 -11.96 -3.43 -18.24
C SER A 83 -11.38 -2.01 -18.24
N TYR A 84 -10.06 -1.86 -18.41
CA TYR A 84 -9.37 -0.57 -18.46
C TYR A 84 -8.91 -0.15 -19.86
N THR A 85 -9.06 -0.97 -20.89
CA THR A 85 -8.56 -0.66 -22.26
C THR A 85 -9.25 0.55 -22.88
N SER A 86 -10.56 0.71 -22.65
CA SER A 86 -11.31 1.89 -23.13
C SER A 86 -10.79 3.20 -22.50
N LEU A 87 -10.42 3.15 -21.21
CA LEU A 87 -9.77 4.28 -20.54
C LEU A 87 -8.35 4.50 -21.09
N ALA A 88 -7.59 3.43 -21.29
CA ALA A 88 -6.24 3.46 -21.83
C ALA A 88 -6.20 4.14 -23.20
N LYS A 89 -7.07 3.72 -24.12
CA LYS A 89 -7.21 4.28 -25.47
C LYS A 89 -7.41 5.80 -25.45
N ASN A 90 -8.35 6.27 -24.62
CA ASN A 90 -8.63 7.69 -24.48
C ASN A 90 -7.42 8.47 -23.92
N ARG A 91 -6.70 7.88 -22.96
CA ARG A 91 -5.51 8.49 -22.36
C ARG A 91 -4.33 8.53 -23.34
N ILE A 92 -4.07 7.45 -24.05
CA ILE A 92 -3.01 7.36 -25.06
C ILE A 92 -3.23 8.37 -26.19
N ALA A 93 -4.46 8.46 -26.70
CA ALA A 93 -4.83 9.47 -27.69
C ALA A 93 -4.57 10.90 -27.18
N SER A 94 -4.84 11.15 -25.89
CA SER A 94 -4.59 12.46 -25.27
C SER A 94 -3.10 12.80 -25.17
N TYR A 95 -2.22 11.83 -24.96
CA TYR A 95 -0.76 12.07 -24.92
C TYR A 95 -0.26 12.61 -26.26
N LYS A 96 -0.71 12.01 -27.36
CA LYS A 96 -0.38 12.47 -28.71
C LYS A 96 -0.91 13.87 -28.99
N ALA A 97 -2.18 14.12 -28.65
CA ALA A 97 -2.82 15.43 -28.85
C ALA A 97 -2.12 16.56 -28.07
N GLN A 98 -1.55 16.25 -26.90
CA GLN A 98 -0.87 17.19 -26.03
C GLN A 98 0.65 17.25 -26.26
N ASN A 99 1.18 16.48 -27.21
CA ASN A 99 2.63 16.28 -27.40
C ASN A 99 3.36 15.85 -26.10
N ASN A 100 2.70 15.03 -25.28
CA ASN A 100 3.23 14.53 -24.03
C ASN A 100 4.31 13.47 -24.31
N PRO A 101 5.51 13.54 -23.69
CA PRO A 101 6.57 12.52 -23.86
C PRO A 101 6.12 11.08 -23.60
N ALA A 102 5.06 10.87 -22.83
CA ALA A 102 4.45 9.56 -22.62
C ALA A 102 4.05 8.84 -23.92
N GLN A 103 3.76 9.58 -25.00
CA GLN A 103 3.41 9.01 -26.31
C GLN A 103 4.49 8.08 -26.89
N TYR A 104 5.75 8.25 -26.49
CA TYR A 104 6.85 7.37 -26.93
C TYR A 104 6.87 6.03 -26.19
N ASN A 105 6.42 6.01 -24.94
CA ASN A 105 6.29 4.78 -24.14
C ASN A 105 4.96 4.07 -24.41
N PHE A 106 3.93 4.83 -24.77
CA PHE A 106 2.60 4.32 -25.09
C PHE A 106 2.16 4.82 -26.49
N PRO A 107 2.68 4.24 -27.57
CA PRO A 107 2.21 4.56 -28.92
C PRO A 107 0.75 4.12 -29.09
N ASP A 108 0.00 4.79 -29.98
CA ASP A 108 -1.41 4.52 -30.27
C ASP A 108 -1.61 3.16 -30.97
N THR A 109 -1.52 2.08 -30.20
CA THR A 109 -1.63 0.69 -30.64
C THR A 109 -2.40 -0.14 -29.61
N PRO A 110 -3.11 -1.20 -30.02
CA PRO A 110 -3.82 -2.07 -29.08
C PRO A 110 -2.91 -2.65 -27.97
N GLN A 111 -1.67 -3.02 -28.30
CA GLN A 111 -0.74 -3.54 -27.30
C GLN A 111 -0.40 -2.52 -26.21
N SER A 112 -0.27 -1.24 -26.57
CA SER A 112 -0.03 -0.17 -25.60
C SER A 112 -1.23 0.05 -24.67
N GLU A 113 -2.46 -0.13 -25.18
CA GLU A 113 -3.68 -0.05 -24.36
C GLU A 113 -3.65 -1.12 -23.26
N TYR A 114 -3.26 -2.36 -23.61
CA TYR A 114 -3.06 -3.45 -22.66
C TYR A 114 -1.94 -3.16 -21.66
N ASN A 115 -0.78 -2.70 -22.13
CA ASN A 115 0.35 -2.37 -21.25
C ASN A 115 -0.03 -1.27 -20.24
N TRP A 116 -0.68 -0.22 -20.72
CA TRP A 116 -1.15 0.90 -19.89
C TRP A 116 -2.19 0.43 -18.87
N ALA A 117 -3.13 -0.43 -19.27
CA ALA A 117 -4.15 -0.98 -18.38
C ALA A 117 -3.55 -1.84 -17.27
N LEU A 118 -2.57 -2.68 -17.59
CA LEU A 118 -1.85 -3.49 -16.60
C LEU A 118 -1.09 -2.63 -15.59
N GLU A 119 -0.31 -1.66 -16.08
CA GLU A 119 0.46 -0.75 -15.24
C GLU A 119 -0.45 0.10 -14.35
N LYS A 120 -1.65 0.47 -14.82
CA LYS A 120 -2.68 1.12 -13.99
C LYS A 120 -3.07 0.26 -12.78
N ILE A 121 -3.36 -1.02 -12.98
CA ILE A 121 -3.75 -1.93 -11.89
C ILE A 121 -2.65 -1.96 -10.82
N VAL A 122 -1.40 -2.13 -11.24
CA VAL A 122 -0.25 -2.14 -10.32
C VAL A 122 -0.07 -0.80 -9.61
N ALA A 123 -0.21 0.33 -10.33
CA ALA A 123 -0.08 1.67 -9.76
C ALA A 123 -1.17 1.98 -8.74
N ASP A 124 -2.41 1.54 -8.97
CA ASP A 124 -3.49 1.69 -7.99
C ASP A 124 -3.19 0.91 -6.71
N GLU A 125 -2.67 -0.32 -6.81
CA GLU A 125 -2.25 -1.08 -5.64
C GLU A 125 -1.08 -0.40 -4.88
N MET A 126 -0.19 0.29 -5.58
CA MET A 126 0.86 1.10 -4.93
C MET A 126 0.26 2.26 -4.12
N VAL A 127 -0.72 2.98 -4.69
CA VAL A 127 -1.39 4.08 -3.99
C VAL A 127 -2.20 3.57 -2.80
N ASP A 128 -2.91 2.45 -2.97
CA ASP A 128 -3.64 1.81 -1.88
C ASP A 128 -2.69 1.37 -0.76
N CYS A 129 -1.52 0.83 -1.11
CA CYS A 129 -0.49 0.49 -0.14
C CYS A 129 0.08 1.71 0.59
N LEU A 130 0.30 2.82 -0.12
CA LEU A 130 0.73 4.07 0.50
C LEU A 130 -0.32 4.58 1.49
N ASN A 131 -1.60 4.50 1.13
CA ASN A 131 -2.71 4.90 2.01
C ASN A 131 -2.78 4.00 3.26
N LYS A 132 -2.53 2.69 3.12
CA LYS A 132 -2.38 1.76 4.27
C LYS A 132 -1.18 2.12 5.15
N GLY A 133 -0.08 2.57 4.54
CA GLY A 133 1.09 3.14 5.22
C GLY A 133 0.94 4.61 5.63
N TRP A 134 -0.29 5.08 5.84
CA TRP A 134 -0.62 6.43 6.34
C TRP A 134 -0.06 7.57 5.51
N ARG A 135 -0.02 7.40 4.19
CA ARG A 135 0.53 8.42 3.28
C ARG A 135 1.97 8.80 3.64
N GLY A 136 2.74 7.82 4.10
CA GLY A 136 4.13 8.00 4.48
C GLY A 136 4.34 8.56 5.89
N ARG A 137 3.32 8.58 6.75
CA ARG A 137 3.44 9.01 8.16
C ARG A 137 2.99 7.94 9.14
N LEU A 138 3.91 7.06 9.50
CA LEU A 138 3.66 6.10 10.56
C LEU A 138 3.72 6.79 11.93
N ASN A 139 2.58 6.93 12.61
CA ASN A 139 2.53 7.37 14.01
C ASN A 139 2.69 6.19 14.97
N LEU A 140 3.91 6.00 15.48
CA LEU A 140 4.22 4.95 16.46
C LEU A 140 3.78 5.31 17.89
N GLU A 141 3.56 6.58 18.21
CA GLU A 141 3.14 7.01 19.54
C GLU A 141 1.73 6.52 19.88
N ALA A 142 0.81 6.64 18.92
CA ALA A 142 -0.59 6.21 19.06
C ALA A 142 -0.73 4.70 19.32
N THR A 143 0.36 3.95 19.15
CA THR A 143 0.34 2.50 19.11
C THR A 143 0.74 1.85 20.44
N GLY A 144 1.29 2.64 21.38
CA GLY A 144 1.70 2.14 22.70
C GLY A 144 2.79 1.06 22.65
N LEU A 145 3.54 0.98 21.54
CA LEU A 145 4.57 -0.04 21.37
C LEU A 145 5.71 0.11 22.37
N PRO A 146 6.25 -1.01 22.88
CA PRO A 146 7.58 -1.02 23.46
C PRO A 146 8.58 -0.58 22.40
N THR A 147 9.04 0.65 22.55
CA THR A 147 10.13 1.31 21.80
C THR A 147 11.36 0.41 21.67
N ASP A 148 11.55 -0.47 22.65
CA ASP A 148 12.57 -1.51 22.71
C ASP A 148 12.65 -2.44 21.48
N MET A 149 11.55 -2.67 20.75
CA MET A 149 11.55 -3.54 19.56
C MET A 149 12.32 -2.96 18.36
N PHE A 150 12.61 -1.67 18.36
CA PHE A 150 13.31 -0.97 17.29
C PHE A 150 14.65 -0.36 17.78
N LYS A 151 15.20 -0.88 18.88
CA LYS A 151 16.48 -0.42 19.47
C LYS A 151 17.67 -0.44 18.51
N GLU A 152 17.62 -1.24 17.45
CA GLU A 152 18.66 -1.26 16.42
C GLU A 152 18.53 -0.01 15.54
N LEU A 153 19.56 0.84 15.54
CA LEU A 153 19.66 1.99 14.63
C LEU A 153 19.48 1.53 13.18
N GLY A 154 18.59 2.18 12.44
CA GLY A 154 18.32 1.86 11.03
C GLY A 154 17.34 0.70 10.82
N ALA A 155 16.56 0.32 11.84
CA ALA A 155 15.47 -0.62 11.66
C ALA A 155 14.39 -0.05 10.71
N GLN A 156 13.91 -0.90 9.81
CA GLN A 156 12.80 -0.57 8.91
C GLN A 156 11.59 -1.41 9.27
N MET A 157 10.41 -0.82 9.11
CA MET A 157 9.14 -1.51 9.17
C MET A 157 8.64 -1.73 7.75
N CYS A 158 8.27 -2.97 7.42
CA CYS A 158 7.72 -3.31 6.12
C CYS A 158 6.30 -3.86 6.30
N ILE A 159 5.35 -3.35 5.51
CA ILE A 159 3.98 -3.85 5.48
C ILE A 159 3.73 -4.41 4.08
N LEU A 160 3.43 -5.70 4.01
CA LEU A 160 3.04 -6.34 2.77
C LEU A 160 1.56 -6.04 2.49
N CYS A 161 1.31 -5.09 1.59
CA CYS A 161 -0.04 -4.59 1.32
C CYS A 161 -0.82 -5.50 0.38
N THR A 162 -0.18 -5.89 -0.72
CA THR A 162 -0.80 -6.63 -1.82
C THR A 162 0.16 -7.66 -2.38
N ARG A 163 -0.35 -8.88 -2.63
CA ARG A 163 0.27 -9.89 -3.49
C ARG A 163 -0.52 -9.97 -4.80
N ILE A 164 0.16 -9.68 -5.90
CA ILE A 164 -0.37 -9.73 -7.27
C ILE A 164 0.13 -10.99 -7.94
N LYS A 165 -0.78 -11.79 -8.49
CA LYS A 165 -0.46 -12.90 -9.39
C LYS A 165 -1.09 -12.60 -10.74
N PHE A 166 -0.35 -12.75 -11.83
CA PHE A 166 -0.92 -12.67 -13.18
C PHE A 166 -1.24 -14.07 -13.64
N ASP A 167 -2.47 -14.33 -14.06
CA ASP A 167 -2.86 -15.63 -14.57
C ASP A 167 -2.32 -15.87 -15.99
N GLN A 168 -2.59 -17.05 -16.53
CA GLN A 168 -2.08 -17.40 -17.86
C GLN A 168 -2.75 -16.56 -18.96
N THR A 169 -4.02 -16.17 -18.82
CA THR A 169 -4.73 -15.40 -19.85
C THR A 169 -4.15 -13.98 -19.94
N ALA A 170 -3.94 -13.33 -18.80
CA ALA A 170 -3.23 -12.06 -18.72
C ALA A 170 -1.80 -12.17 -19.29
N GLN A 171 -1.04 -13.19 -18.89
CA GLN A 171 0.35 -13.36 -19.37
C GLN A 171 0.46 -13.55 -20.90
N ASN A 172 -0.57 -14.13 -21.52
CA ASN A 172 -0.62 -14.38 -22.96
C ASN A 172 -0.90 -13.11 -23.78
N LEU A 173 -1.42 -12.03 -23.16
CA LEU A 173 -1.63 -10.74 -23.83
C LEU A 173 -0.33 -9.98 -24.12
N PHE A 174 0.81 -10.42 -23.56
CA PHE A 174 2.04 -9.66 -23.58
C PHE A 174 3.21 -10.47 -24.17
N GLY A 175 3.84 -9.93 -25.22
CA GLY A 175 5.11 -10.42 -25.74
C GLY A 175 6.29 -10.15 -24.80
N GLN A 176 6.25 -9.01 -24.10
CA GLN A 176 7.22 -8.67 -23.05
C GLN A 176 6.82 -9.25 -21.69
N LYS A 177 7.81 -9.44 -20.82
CA LYS A 177 7.58 -10.02 -19.48
C LYS A 177 7.88 -9.06 -18.34
N ASN A 178 8.78 -8.09 -18.56
CA ASN A 178 9.14 -7.09 -17.57
C ASN A 178 8.52 -5.75 -17.95
N PHE A 179 7.99 -5.04 -16.95
CA PHE A 179 7.36 -3.75 -17.09
C PHE A 179 8.05 -2.76 -16.14
N THR A 180 8.28 -1.54 -16.64
CA THR A 180 8.88 -0.45 -15.87
C THR A 180 7.79 0.57 -15.59
N MET A 181 7.52 0.84 -14.31
CA MET A 181 6.36 1.66 -13.91
C MET A 181 6.57 3.15 -14.15
N LYS A 182 7.81 3.65 -14.06
CA LYS A 182 8.08 5.09 -14.00
C LYS A 182 7.45 5.90 -15.15
N PRO A 183 7.56 5.51 -16.43
CA PRO A 183 6.89 6.23 -17.52
C PRO A 183 5.39 6.38 -17.31
N TRP A 184 4.72 5.34 -16.79
CA TRP A 184 3.30 5.38 -16.49
C TRP A 184 2.99 6.30 -15.32
N LEU A 185 3.76 6.18 -14.22
CA LEU A 185 3.55 6.95 -13.00
C LEU A 185 3.74 8.45 -13.23
N ASP A 186 4.68 8.85 -14.10
CA ASP A 186 4.92 10.25 -14.46
C ASP A 186 3.82 10.82 -15.37
N ALA A 187 3.25 10.01 -16.25
CA ALA A 187 2.30 10.44 -17.27
C ALA A 187 0.85 10.55 -16.78
N ASN A 188 0.49 9.82 -15.73
CA ASN A 188 -0.89 9.67 -15.28
C ASN A 188 -1.16 10.46 -14.01
N VAL A 189 -2.37 11.01 -13.90
CA VAL A 189 -2.79 11.91 -12.81
C VAL A 189 -3.89 11.29 -11.96
N LYS A 190 -3.76 11.40 -10.63
CA LYS A 190 -4.76 11.07 -9.60
C LYS A 190 -4.75 12.20 -8.55
N GLU A 191 -5.92 12.66 -8.13
CA GLU A 191 -6.03 13.76 -7.14
C GLU A 191 -5.23 15.02 -7.52
N SER A 192 -5.29 15.41 -8.81
CA SER A 192 -4.57 16.58 -9.37
C SER A 192 -3.04 16.50 -9.33
N LYS A 193 -2.46 15.35 -8.97
CA LYS A 193 -1.01 15.09 -8.99
C LYS A 193 -0.70 13.90 -9.88
N THR A 194 0.53 13.81 -10.39
CA THR A 194 0.95 12.57 -11.05
C THR A 194 1.01 11.44 -10.04
N TYR A 195 0.84 10.18 -10.46
CA TYR A 195 1.00 9.04 -9.54
C TYR A 195 2.41 9.03 -8.93
N TYR A 196 3.43 9.36 -9.71
CA TYR A 196 4.79 9.49 -9.19
C TYR A 196 4.84 10.50 -8.03
N ASN A 197 4.35 11.73 -8.26
CA ASN A 197 4.33 12.75 -7.21
C ASN A 197 3.49 12.30 -6.01
N LEU A 198 2.32 11.70 -6.23
CA LEU A 198 1.48 11.19 -5.15
C LEU A 198 2.23 10.15 -4.29
N LEU A 199 3.03 9.30 -4.90
CA LEU A 199 3.80 8.25 -4.24
C LEU A 199 5.08 8.75 -3.57
N THR A 200 5.62 9.90 -4.01
CA THR A 200 6.93 10.41 -3.55
C THR A 200 6.87 11.72 -2.77
N GLU A 201 5.74 12.43 -2.79
CA GLU A 201 5.59 13.72 -2.10
C GLU A 201 5.76 13.52 -0.58
N ASN A 202 6.72 14.24 0.00
CA ASN A 202 7.13 14.13 1.41
C ASN A 202 7.80 12.80 1.79
N THR A 203 8.33 12.05 0.83
CA THR A 203 9.14 10.86 1.10
C THR A 203 10.63 11.16 0.98
N ASP A 204 11.47 10.50 1.78
CA ASP A 204 12.93 10.63 1.68
C ASP A 204 13.43 10.12 0.30
N PRO A 205 14.45 10.75 -0.32
CA PRO A 205 15.01 10.30 -1.60
C PRO A 205 15.35 8.80 -1.67
N PHE A 206 15.74 8.19 -0.54
CA PHE A 206 15.94 6.75 -0.45
C PHE A 206 14.68 5.96 -0.81
N TYR A 207 13.50 6.35 -0.28
CA TYR A 207 12.24 5.69 -0.59
C TYR A 207 11.70 6.06 -1.97
N GLN A 208 11.98 7.28 -2.46
CA GLN A 208 11.64 7.68 -3.83
C GLN A 208 12.31 6.78 -4.88
N ALA A 209 13.51 6.26 -4.58
CA ALA A 209 14.20 5.34 -5.47
C ALA A 209 13.40 4.04 -5.70
N PHE A 210 12.67 3.54 -4.70
CA PHE A 210 11.82 2.35 -4.86
C PHE A 210 10.69 2.56 -5.86
N VAL A 211 10.10 3.76 -5.90
CA VAL A 211 9.10 4.13 -6.91
C VAL A 211 9.75 4.36 -8.27
N THR A 212 10.89 5.06 -8.28
CA THR A 212 11.61 5.44 -9.52
C THR A 212 12.07 4.24 -10.33
N TYR A 213 12.60 3.22 -9.65
CA TYR A 213 13.13 2.01 -10.27
C TYR A 213 12.17 0.83 -10.17
N SER A 214 10.89 1.10 -9.89
CA SER A 214 9.89 0.04 -9.76
C SER A 214 9.65 -0.66 -11.10
N GLN A 215 9.78 -1.98 -11.05
CA GLN A 215 9.57 -2.89 -12.16
C GLN A 215 8.93 -4.18 -11.66
N PHE A 216 8.19 -4.87 -12.53
CA PHE A 216 7.60 -6.17 -12.22
C PHE A 216 7.68 -7.13 -13.40
N ASP A 217 7.77 -8.42 -13.09
CA ASP A 217 7.73 -9.52 -14.08
C ASP A 217 6.39 -10.22 -13.97
N ILE A 218 5.59 -10.21 -15.04
CA ILE A 218 4.26 -10.82 -15.05
C ILE A 218 4.27 -12.34 -14.88
N ARG A 219 5.42 -13.00 -15.04
CA ARG A 219 5.55 -14.45 -14.82
C ARG A 219 5.71 -14.81 -13.35
N LYS A 220 6.01 -13.83 -12.50
CA LYS A 220 6.31 -14.02 -11.09
C LYS A 220 5.26 -13.31 -10.23
N PRO A 221 4.86 -13.88 -9.09
CA PRO A 221 4.02 -13.16 -8.15
C PRO A 221 4.75 -11.89 -7.68
N THR A 222 4.06 -10.76 -7.76
CA THR A 222 4.58 -9.44 -7.40
C THR A 222 4.04 -9.02 -6.05
N ALA A 223 4.85 -8.34 -5.26
CA ALA A 223 4.50 -7.84 -3.94
C ALA A 223 4.59 -6.32 -3.93
N ILE A 224 3.55 -5.67 -3.41
CA ILE A 224 3.52 -4.24 -3.14
C ILE A 224 3.72 -4.06 -1.64
N VAL A 225 4.79 -3.36 -1.28
CA VAL A 225 5.25 -3.24 0.12
C VAL A 225 5.41 -1.78 0.47
N PHE A 226 4.86 -1.39 1.62
CA PHE A 226 5.18 -0.11 2.25
C PHE A 226 6.38 -0.30 3.18
N ILE A 227 7.38 0.56 3.07
CA ILE A 227 8.63 0.51 3.84
C ILE A 227 8.79 1.86 4.53
N ALA A 228 8.94 1.85 5.86
CA ALA A 228 9.20 3.05 6.64
C ALA A 228 10.43 2.88 7.53
N GLY A 229 11.21 3.95 7.63
CA GLY A 229 12.33 4.02 8.57
C GLY A 229 11.78 4.28 9.97
N VAL A 230 12.31 3.58 10.95
CA VAL A 230 12.01 3.83 12.36
C VAL A 230 13.23 4.55 12.95
N GLU A 231 13.24 5.86 12.85
CA GLU A 231 14.32 6.69 13.39
C GLU A 231 14.13 6.95 14.89
N LYS A 232 15.26 7.06 15.59
CA LYS A 232 15.30 7.38 17.02
C LYS A 232 15.99 8.73 17.18
N LYS A 233 15.32 9.70 17.81
CA LYS A 233 15.89 11.01 18.15
C LYS A 233 15.91 11.17 19.67
N GLU A 234 17.08 11.46 20.23
CA GLU A 234 17.25 11.82 21.66
C GLU A 234 16.74 10.80 22.69
N GLY A 235 16.64 9.52 22.32
CA GLY A 235 16.14 8.49 23.24
C GLY A 235 14.70 8.08 22.98
N GLU A 236 13.96 8.89 22.24
CA GLU A 236 12.57 8.68 21.85
C GLU A 236 12.50 8.26 20.38
N PHE A 237 11.52 7.42 20.04
CA PHE A 237 11.28 7.09 18.64
C PHE A 237 10.62 8.28 17.98
N LEU A 238 11.12 8.67 16.80
CA LEU A 238 10.43 9.68 16.02
C LEU A 238 9.04 9.15 15.72
N THR A 239 8.07 9.96 16.12
CA THR A 239 6.64 9.70 16.00
C THR A 239 6.16 9.78 14.58
N ASP A 240 6.95 10.34 13.67
CA ASP A 240 6.66 10.42 12.26
C ASP A 240 7.74 9.67 11.48
N GLY A 241 7.49 8.38 11.23
CA GLY A 241 8.32 7.60 10.32
C GLY A 241 8.00 7.96 8.88
N VAL A 242 8.98 8.49 8.14
CA VAL A 242 8.87 8.70 6.70
C VAL A 242 9.11 7.37 6.00
N GLY A 243 8.18 6.98 5.13
CA GLY A 243 8.26 5.77 4.33
C GLY A 243 7.83 5.98 2.89
N GLY A 244 7.89 4.91 2.10
CA GLY A 244 7.41 4.89 0.74
C GLY A 244 6.99 3.49 0.31
N VAL A 245 6.53 3.39 -0.94
CA VAL A 245 6.06 2.13 -1.51
C VAL A 245 7.07 1.60 -2.53
N GLY A 246 7.27 0.30 -2.52
CA GLY A 246 8.08 -0.40 -3.51
C GLY A 246 7.36 -1.61 -4.09
N ILE A 247 7.82 -2.00 -5.28
CA ILE A 247 7.44 -3.23 -5.95
C ILE A 247 8.59 -4.22 -5.84
N PHE A 248 8.27 -5.43 -5.40
CA PHE A 248 9.26 -6.50 -5.21
C PHE A 248 8.74 -7.81 -5.80
N ASN A 249 9.65 -8.71 -6.17
CA ASN A 249 9.24 -10.09 -6.42
C ASN A 249 8.81 -10.72 -5.09
N TYR A 250 7.60 -11.25 -5.03
CA TYR A 250 7.07 -11.89 -3.83
C TYR A 250 7.93 -13.06 -3.40
N GLU A 251 8.50 -13.81 -4.36
CA GLU A 251 9.36 -14.96 -4.03
C GLU A 251 10.64 -14.52 -3.35
N THR A 252 11.31 -13.47 -3.84
CA THR A 252 12.54 -12.94 -3.22
C THR A 252 12.25 -12.34 -1.86
N LEU A 253 11.05 -11.75 -1.69
CA LEU A 253 10.57 -11.45 -0.35
C LEU A 253 10.49 -12.76 0.44
N THR A 254 9.69 -13.75 0.07
CA THR A 254 9.60 -14.97 0.90
C THR A 254 10.92 -15.73 1.11
N THR A 255 11.87 -15.77 0.16
CA THR A 255 13.12 -16.53 0.30
C THR A 255 14.21 -15.74 1.02
N ASP A 256 14.42 -14.46 0.70
CA ASP A 256 15.44 -13.62 1.36
C ASP A 256 14.91 -13.03 2.67
N LEU A 257 13.60 -13.03 2.90
CA LEU A 257 12.96 -12.72 4.19
C LEU A 257 12.75 -13.97 5.08
N GLY A 258 13.23 -15.16 4.68
CA GLY A 258 13.26 -16.33 5.56
C GLY A 258 11.95 -17.12 5.72
N PHE A 259 11.04 -17.11 4.75
CA PHE A 259 10.12 -18.25 4.55
C PHE A 259 10.88 -19.38 3.83
N THR A 260 11.63 -20.15 4.60
CA THR A 260 11.70 -21.57 4.27
C THR A 260 10.39 -22.18 4.73
N GLU A 261 9.60 -22.75 3.81
CA GLU A 261 8.60 -23.76 4.18
C GLU A 261 9.35 -24.83 4.99
N TYR A 262 9.29 -24.77 6.31
CA TYR A 262 9.72 -25.88 7.16
C TYR A 262 8.66 -26.98 7.04
N ARG A 263 8.73 -27.79 5.97
CA ARG A 263 8.02 -29.07 5.91
C ARG A 263 8.74 -30.05 6.84
N GLY A 264 8.44 -29.98 8.13
CA GLY A 264 9.04 -30.83 9.14
C GLY A 264 8.21 -30.86 10.43
N ILE A 265 7.24 -31.78 10.46
CA ILE A 265 6.62 -32.44 11.61
C ILE A 265 6.94 -31.85 13.00
N GLY A 266 5.97 -31.15 13.59
CA GLY A 266 5.86 -30.94 15.04
C GLY A 266 6.46 -29.65 15.60
N LEU A 267 5.55 -28.75 16.03
CA LEU A 267 5.74 -27.61 16.94
C LEU A 267 6.51 -26.37 16.41
N ASP A 268 5.89 -25.21 16.68
CA ASP A 268 6.40 -23.83 16.62
C ASP A 268 6.70 -23.16 15.26
N ASN A 269 5.62 -22.65 14.65
CA ASN A 269 5.66 -21.67 13.55
C ASN A 269 6.05 -20.26 14.07
N LYS A 270 7.32 -19.86 13.91
CA LYS A 270 7.79 -18.50 14.23
C LYS A 270 8.65 -17.95 13.09
N ALA A 271 8.21 -16.88 12.43
CA ALA A 271 9.02 -16.16 11.44
C ALA A 271 9.36 -14.73 11.92
N PHE A 272 10.64 -14.39 11.89
CA PHE A 272 11.19 -13.04 11.98
C PHE A 272 11.79 -12.69 10.61
N ILE A 273 11.74 -11.42 10.24
CA ILE A 273 12.11 -10.99 8.89
C ILE A 273 13.27 -10.00 8.99
N LEU A 274 14.29 -10.24 8.15
CA LEU A 274 15.50 -9.46 7.99
C LEU A 274 15.58 -9.07 6.50
N ILE A 275 15.62 -7.78 6.18
CA ILE A 275 16.07 -7.32 4.86
C ILE A 275 17.54 -6.95 4.98
N GLY A 276 18.36 -7.43 4.05
CA GLY A 276 19.66 -6.84 3.77
C GLY A 276 19.66 -6.44 2.30
N PRO A 277 20.22 -5.28 1.92
CA PRO A 277 20.40 -4.98 0.51
C PRO A 277 21.44 -5.97 -0.03
N GLN A 278 21.00 -6.96 -0.81
CA GLN A 278 21.92 -7.62 -1.73
C GLN A 278 22.16 -6.65 -2.89
N GLY A 279 23.43 -6.32 -3.09
CA GLY A 279 23.85 -5.29 -4.03
C GLY A 279 23.27 -5.49 -5.43
N LEU A 280 22.49 -4.50 -5.88
CA LEU A 280 22.44 -4.17 -7.30
C LEU A 280 23.82 -3.64 -7.67
N ALA A 281 24.69 -4.55 -8.10
CA ALA A 281 25.84 -4.15 -8.90
C ALA A 281 25.27 -3.59 -10.22
N VAL A 282 25.17 -2.27 -10.30
CA VAL A 282 25.00 -1.55 -11.57
C VAL A 282 26.25 -1.82 -12.39
N TRP A 283 26.22 -2.87 -13.20
CA TRP A 283 27.22 -3.09 -14.23
C TRP A 283 26.88 -2.20 -15.42
N GLY A 284 27.69 -1.17 -15.63
CA GLY A 284 27.88 -0.55 -16.94
C GLY A 284 27.23 0.82 -17.12
N LEU A 285 27.99 1.88 -16.79
CA LEU A 285 28.26 3.02 -17.68
C LEU A 285 29.31 3.92 -16.99
N SER A 286 30.55 3.43 -16.97
CA SER A 286 31.72 4.22 -16.58
C SER A 286 32.24 5.01 -17.78
N SER A 287 31.60 6.13 -18.10
CA SER A 287 32.26 7.20 -18.85
C SER A 287 31.46 8.48 -18.68
N LEU A 288 31.75 9.22 -17.60
CA LEU A 288 31.94 10.68 -17.55
C LEU A 288 31.80 11.17 -16.10
N GLY A 289 32.97 11.42 -15.51
CA GLY A 289 33.26 12.52 -14.58
C GLY A 289 32.28 12.86 -13.46
N VAL A 290 32.77 12.63 -12.24
CA VAL A 290 32.47 13.37 -10.99
C VAL A 290 31.18 12.98 -10.25
N ILE A 291 31.27 11.90 -9.46
CA ILE A 291 30.41 11.67 -8.29
C ILE A 291 31.34 11.33 -7.11
N PRO A 292 31.14 11.92 -5.91
CA PRO A 292 32.09 11.82 -4.80
C PRO A 292 32.28 10.38 -4.31
N LYS A 293 33.55 9.94 -4.31
CA LYS A 293 34.03 8.78 -3.54
C LYS A 293 33.83 9.05 -2.06
N ASN A 294 32.82 8.43 -1.45
CA ASN A 294 32.82 7.87 -0.08
C ASN A 294 31.40 7.86 0.50
N ILE A 295 30.62 6.84 0.13
CA ILE A 295 29.60 6.27 1.02
C ILE A 295 29.82 4.75 0.99
N ASN A 296 30.90 4.30 1.65
CA ASN A 296 31.10 2.90 2.03
C ASN A 296 30.56 2.72 3.46
N GLN A 297 29.26 2.94 3.64
CA GLN A 297 28.54 2.41 4.80
C GLN A 297 27.61 1.32 4.29
N THR A 298 28.05 0.08 4.46
CA THR A 298 27.23 -1.12 4.36
C THR A 298 26.27 -1.13 5.56
N ALA A 299 25.28 -0.24 5.55
CA ALA A 299 24.16 -0.31 6.48
C ALA A 299 23.24 -1.44 5.98
N THR A 300 23.37 -2.62 6.55
CA THR A 300 22.36 -3.68 6.39
C THR A 300 21.10 -3.23 7.14
N SER A 301 20.20 -2.52 6.47
CA SER A 301 18.93 -2.07 7.04
C SER A 301 17.99 -3.25 7.19
N LYS A 302 17.92 -3.82 8.40
CA LYS A 302 17.02 -4.92 8.74
C LYS A 302 15.57 -4.45 8.69
N CYS A 303 14.83 -4.87 7.66
CA CYS A 303 13.38 -4.67 7.67
C CYS A 303 12.65 -5.81 8.35
N LYS A 304 11.73 -5.48 9.27
CA LYS A 304 10.76 -6.42 9.85
C LYS A 304 9.47 -6.34 9.05
N VAL A 305 9.16 -7.39 8.28
CA VAL A 305 7.91 -7.47 7.51
C VAL A 305 6.79 -7.99 8.40
N ILE A 306 5.64 -7.34 8.33
CA ILE A 306 4.40 -7.73 9.00
C ILE A 306 3.44 -8.24 7.94
N ILE A 307 3.04 -9.51 8.06
CA ILE A 307 2.04 -10.14 7.19
C ILE A 307 0.76 -10.34 8.00
N GLY A 308 -0.27 -9.56 7.66
CA GLY A 308 -1.64 -9.83 8.10
C GLY A 308 -2.25 -10.87 7.19
N ASP A 309 -2.07 -12.16 7.50
CA ASP A 309 -2.95 -13.22 6.99
C ASP A 309 -4.27 -13.24 7.76
#